data_AF-A0A2T3MHK4-F1
#
_entry.id   AF-A0A2T3MHK4-F1
#
_cell.length_a   1.000
_cell.length_b   1.000
_cell.length_c   1.000
_cell.angle_alpha   90.00
_cell.angle_beta   90.00
_cell.angle_gamma   90.00
#
_symmetry.space_group_name_H-M   'P 1'
#
loop_
_entity.id
_entity.type
_entity.pdbx_description
1 polymer ?
#
loop_
_entity_poly.entity_id
_entity_poly.type
_entity_poly.pdbx_seq_one_letter_code
_entity_poly.pdbx_strand_id
1 'polypeptide(L)'
;MTPEQNLLIMKWQFAATILMGLDYFISDSFREKANAYVRGYFQGMQERVDADVKQAFSEFKGKLFHVLISIIQIAIGVGLCVLSRHIDENLIWLFIGILLVALFFIIAGVNFAFTTVFHLLTKLGIAAPFRFLTTFLVGSPKGPIAAIGFICLMISFYLRYSYNGI
;
A
#
# COMPACT_ATOMS: atom_id res chain seq x y z
N MET A 1 10.20 -16.19 -25.37
CA MET A 1 9.49 -17.06 -24.40
C MET A 1 10.12 -18.43 -24.36
N THR A 2 10.40 -18.95 -23.18
CA THR A 2 10.85 -20.34 -22.95
C THR A 2 9.64 -21.29 -22.84
N PRO A 3 9.84 -22.61 -23.04
CA PRO A 3 8.78 -23.60 -22.83
C PRO A 3 8.15 -23.55 -21.43
N GLU A 4 8.96 -23.29 -20.40
CA GLU A 4 8.50 -23.17 -19.01
C GLU A 4 7.58 -21.97 -18.78
N GLN A 5 7.89 -20.82 -19.40
CA GLN A 5 7.07 -19.62 -19.34
C GLN A 5 5.70 -19.83 -19.99
N ASN A 6 5.67 -20.51 -21.13
CA ASN A 6 4.41 -20.88 -21.81
C ASN A 6 3.59 -21.85 -20.96
N LEU A 7 4.23 -22.82 -20.31
CA LEU A 7 3.56 -23.74 -19.41
C LEU A 7 2.91 -23.01 -18.22
N LEU A 8 3.60 -22.01 -17.66
CA LEU A 8 3.07 -21.20 -16.56
C LEU A 8 1.83 -20.39 -16.99
N ILE A 9 1.90 -19.70 -18.14
CA ILE A 9 0.77 -18.96 -18.71
C ILE A 9 -0.42 -19.90 -18.94
N MET A 10 -0.17 -21.08 -19.51
CA MET A 10 -1.21 -22.07 -19.78
C MET A 10 -1.86 -22.59 -18.50
N LYS A 11 -1.10 -22.80 -17.42
CA LYS A 11 -1.66 -23.20 -16.10
C LYS A 11 -2.65 -22.15 -15.58
N TRP A 12 -2.30 -20.87 -15.69
CA TRP A 12 -3.19 -19.77 -15.28
C TRP A 12 -4.45 -19.68 -16.16
N GLN A 13 -4.30 -19.83 -17.47
CA GLN A 13 -5.44 -19.84 -18.40
C GLN A 13 -6.37 -21.04 -18.15
N PHE A 14 -5.81 -22.21 -17.88
CA PHE A 14 -6.58 -23.41 -17.57
C PHE A 14 -7.37 -23.25 -16.26
N ALA A 15 -6.73 -22.73 -15.22
CA ALA A 15 -7.39 -22.40 -13.96
C ALA A 15 -8.51 -21.36 -14.16
N ALA A 16 -8.27 -20.31 -14.96
CA ALA A 16 -9.29 -19.30 -15.30
C ALA A 16 -10.49 -19.94 -16.00
N THR A 17 -10.26 -20.79 -17.01
CA THR A 17 -11.32 -21.48 -17.74
C THR A 17 -12.14 -22.39 -16.84
N ILE A 18 -11.50 -23.13 -15.93
CA ILE A 18 -12.23 -23.96 -14.96
C ILE A 18 -13.08 -23.07 -14.05
N LEU A 19 -12.50 -22.05 -13.44
CA LEU A 19 -13.19 -21.23 -12.44
C LEU A 19 -14.34 -20.41 -13.04
N MET A 20 -14.17 -19.88 -14.25
CA MET A 20 -15.21 -19.11 -14.95
C MET A 20 -16.21 -20.01 -15.69
N GLY A 21 -15.78 -21.20 -16.12
CA GLY A 21 -16.62 -22.18 -16.80
C GLY A 21 -17.43 -23.05 -15.86
N LEU A 22 -17.02 -23.14 -14.59
CA LEU A 22 -17.69 -23.92 -13.53
C LEU A 22 -19.20 -23.61 -13.45
N ASP A 23 -19.56 -22.34 -13.67
CA ASP A 23 -20.93 -21.85 -13.65
C ASP A 23 -21.86 -22.55 -14.66
N TYR A 24 -21.32 -23.14 -15.73
CA TYR A 24 -22.12 -23.87 -16.73
C TYR A 24 -22.31 -25.35 -16.40
N PHE A 25 -21.47 -25.91 -15.53
CA PHE A 25 -21.45 -27.35 -15.25
C PHE A 25 -22.08 -27.70 -13.90
N ILE A 26 -22.40 -26.71 -13.07
CA ILE A 26 -22.91 -26.92 -11.72
C ILE A 26 -24.30 -26.30 -11.54
N SER A 27 -25.14 -26.92 -10.71
CA SER A 27 -26.46 -26.42 -10.35
C SER A 27 -26.40 -25.06 -9.62
N ASP A 28 -27.44 -24.25 -9.81
CA ASP A 28 -27.57 -22.94 -9.17
C ASP A 28 -27.43 -23.00 -7.64
N SER A 29 -27.99 -24.04 -7.01
CA SER A 29 -27.96 -24.21 -5.56
C SER A 29 -26.56 -24.50 -5.01
N PHE A 30 -25.72 -25.23 -5.75
CA PHE A 30 -24.33 -25.44 -5.35
C PHE A 30 -23.50 -24.20 -5.63
N ARG A 31 -23.71 -23.53 -6.77
CA ARG A 31 -23.06 -22.26 -7.10
C ARG A 31 -23.30 -21.21 -6.01
N GLU A 32 -24.53 -21.08 -5.55
CA GLU A 32 -24.90 -20.15 -4.48
C GLU A 32 -24.19 -20.49 -3.17
N LYS A 33 -24.16 -21.76 -2.76
CA LYS A 33 -23.42 -22.19 -1.56
C LYS A 33 -21.92 -21.93 -1.65
N ALA A 34 -21.31 -22.26 -2.78
CA ALA A 34 -19.88 -22.07 -3.00
C ALA A 34 -19.53 -20.57 -3.01
N ASN A 35 -20.31 -19.75 -3.70
CA ASN A 35 -20.14 -18.30 -3.70
C ASN A 35 -20.39 -17.68 -2.32
N ALA A 36 -21.36 -18.17 -1.55
CA ALA A 36 -21.62 -17.71 -0.19
C ALA A 36 -20.44 -18.03 0.74
N TYR A 37 -19.88 -19.23 0.67
CA TYR A 37 -18.70 -19.63 1.44
C TYR A 37 -17.49 -18.73 1.13
N VAL A 38 -17.19 -18.56 -0.16
CA VAL A 38 -16.07 -17.74 -0.62
C VAL A 38 -16.28 -16.25 -0.29
N ARG A 39 -17.51 -15.76 -0.43
CA ARG A 39 -17.88 -14.39 -0.04
C ARG A 39 -17.70 -14.17 1.45
N GLY A 40 -18.14 -15.09 2.30
CA GLY A 40 -17.95 -14.99 3.76
C GLY A 40 -16.47 -14.94 4.15
N TYR A 41 -15.63 -15.73 3.50
CA TYR A 41 -14.18 -15.66 3.69
C TYR A 41 -13.60 -14.28 3.33
N PHE A 42 -13.93 -13.76 2.14
CA PHE A 42 -13.40 -12.46 1.69
C PHE A 42 -13.98 -11.26 2.47
N GLN A 43 -15.23 -11.35 2.93
CA GLN A 43 -15.82 -10.35 3.82
C GLN A 43 -15.09 -10.33 5.17
N GLY A 44 -14.84 -11.49 5.78
CA GLY A 44 -14.05 -11.55 7.02
C GLY A 44 -12.59 -11.13 6.87
N MET A 45 -12.02 -11.22 5.66
CA MET A 45 -10.71 -10.64 5.36
C MET A 45 -10.81 -9.12 5.20
N GLN A 46 -11.84 -8.62 4.52
CA GLN A 46 -12.08 -7.19 4.34
C GLN A 46 -12.30 -6.48 5.69
N GLU A 47 -13.06 -7.07 6.62
CA GLU A 47 -13.27 -6.52 7.95
C GLU A 47 -11.97 -6.38 8.75
N ARG A 48 -11.06 -7.35 8.63
CA ARG A 48 -9.73 -7.27 9.27
C ARG A 48 -8.88 -6.17 8.68
N VAL A 49 -8.86 -6.06 7.34
CA VAL A 49 -8.14 -4.98 6.65
C VAL A 49 -8.71 -3.61 7.04
N ASP A 50 -10.03 -3.47 7.12
CA ASP A 50 -10.68 -2.23 7.55
C ASP A 50 -10.38 -1.90 9.02
N ALA A 51 -10.30 -2.91 9.89
CA ALA A 51 -9.88 -2.75 11.28
C ALA A 51 -8.42 -2.30 11.39
N ASP A 52 -7.51 -2.90 10.63
CA ASP A 52 -6.10 -2.53 10.59
C ASP A 52 -5.91 -1.10 10.08
N VAL A 53 -6.66 -0.69 9.05
CA VAL A 53 -6.68 0.69 8.54
C VAL A 53 -7.16 1.65 9.61
N LYS A 54 -8.27 1.33 10.28
CA LYS A 54 -8.83 2.16 11.34
C LYS A 54 -7.86 2.29 12.52
N GLN A 55 -7.18 1.20 12.89
CA GLN A 55 -6.14 1.21 13.90
C GLN A 55 -4.96 2.07 13.47
N ALA A 56 -4.48 1.94 12.23
CA ALA A 56 -3.39 2.75 11.69
C ALA A 56 -3.72 4.25 11.72
N PHE A 57 -4.95 4.63 11.37
CA PHE A 57 -5.43 6.01 11.48
C PHE A 57 -5.50 6.49 12.94
N SER A 58 -5.94 5.63 13.86
CA SER A 58 -5.97 5.97 15.30
C SER A 58 -4.56 6.21 15.85
N GLU A 59 -3.61 5.32 15.53
CA GLU A 59 -2.20 5.46 15.88
C GLU A 59 -1.59 6.74 15.28
N PHE A 60 -1.89 7.03 14.02
CA PHE A 60 -1.44 8.27 13.38
C PHE A 60 -2.04 9.51 14.04
N LYS A 61 -3.33 9.47 14.40
CA LYS A 61 -3.98 10.57 15.12
C LYS A 61 -3.34 10.80 16.49
N GLY A 62 -2.92 9.74 17.19
CA GLY A 62 -2.14 9.86 18.42
C GLY A 62 -0.74 10.47 18.21
N LYS A 63 -0.17 10.28 17.03
CA LYS A 63 1.15 10.83 16.64
C LYS A 63 1.07 12.21 15.98
N LEU A 64 -0.12 12.77 15.72
CA LEU A 64 -0.28 14.12 15.13
C LEU A 64 0.47 15.19 15.93
N PHE A 65 0.42 15.12 17.25
CA PHE A 65 1.15 16.06 18.10
C PHE A 65 2.67 15.96 17.88
N HIS A 66 3.18 14.76 17.64
CA HIS A 66 4.60 14.58 17.35
C HIS A 66 4.98 15.06 15.94
N VAL A 67 4.06 14.97 14.97
CA VAL A 67 4.23 15.59 13.64
C VAL A 67 4.24 17.12 13.75
N LEU A 68 3.43 17.69 14.64
CA LEU A 68 3.48 19.13 14.91
C LEU A 68 4.83 19.52 15.54
N ILE A 69 5.33 18.74 16.50
CA ILE A 69 6.67 18.95 17.09
C ILE A 69 7.75 18.91 16.01
N SER A 70 7.70 17.95 15.08
CA SER A 70 8.71 17.86 14.02
C SER A 70 8.66 19.05 13.05
N ILE A 71 7.46 19.56 12.73
CA ILE A 71 7.30 20.78 11.94
C ILE A 71 7.91 21.98 12.69
N ILE A 72 7.67 22.11 13.99
CA ILE A 72 8.24 23.16 14.82
C ILE A 72 9.76 23.06 14.86
N GLN A 73 10.32 21.85 15.01
CA GLN A 73 11.77 21.63 14.97
C GLN A 73 12.39 22.07 13.63
N ILE A 74 11.74 21.74 12.51
CA ILE A 74 12.17 22.21 11.18
C ILE A 74 12.10 23.74 11.10
N ALA A 75 11.01 24.35 11.57
CA ALA A 75 10.85 25.80 11.57
C ALA A 75 11.93 26.51 12.41
N ILE A 76 12.29 25.96 13.58
CA ILE A 76 13.39 26.45 14.41
C ILE A 76 14.71 26.35 13.66
N GLY A 77 15.01 25.20 13.04
CA GLY A 77 16.24 25.02 12.27
C GLY A 77 16.34 25.99 11.09
N VAL A 78 15.25 26.21 10.35
CA VAL A 78 15.20 27.22 9.28
C VAL A 78 15.37 28.64 9.83
N GLY A 79 14.72 28.96 10.96
CA GLY A 79 14.87 30.25 11.63
C GLY A 79 16.32 30.53 12.04
N LEU A 80 17.03 29.51 12.56
CA LEU A 80 18.46 29.60 12.87
C LEU A 80 19.32 29.83 11.62
N CYS A 81 19.00 29.20 10.49
CA CYS A 81 19.66 29.47 9.20
C CYS A 81 19.42 30.90 8.67
N VAL A 82 18.27 31.50 8.96
CA VAL A 82 17.99 32.89 8.59
C VAL A 82 18.71 33.86 9.51
N LEU A 83 18.71 33.57 10.82
CA LEU A 83 19.42 34.36 11.82
C LEU A 83 20.92 34.36 11.56
N SER A 84 21.48 33.23 11.11
CA SER A 84 22.92 33.11 10.85
C SER A 84 23.43 34.04 9.74
N ARG A 85 22.55 34.54 8.87
CA ARG A 85 22.89 35.54 7.83
C ARG A 85 23.20 36.93 8.39
N HIS A 86 22.79 37.21 9.63
CA HIS A 86 23.01 38.50 10.30
C HIS A 86 24.24 38.46 11.23
N ILE A 87 24.99 37.35 11.24
CA ILE A 87 26.19 37.21 12.05
C ILE A 87 27.35 37.89 11.33
N ASP A 88 28.11 38.67 12.08
CA ASP A 88 29.29 39.38 11.61
C ASP A 88 30.40 38.41 11.16
N GLU A 89 31.14 38.76 10.11
CA GLU A 89 32.14 37.89 9.46
C GLU A 89 33.30 37.53 10.41
N ASN A 90 33.53 38.34 11.45
CA ASN A 90 34.56 38.10 12.46
C ASN A 90 34.20 36.97 13.45
N LEU A 91 32.97 36.44 13.43
CA LEU A 91 32.47 35.41 14.35
C LEU A 91 32.23 34.05 13.66
N ILE A 92 33.19 33.64 12.82
CA ILE A 92 33.14 32.37 12.04
C ILE A 92 32.80 31.14 12.90
N TRP A 93 33.39 31.00 14.10
CA TRP A 93 33.13 29.83 14.96
C TRP A 93 31.68 29.78 15.46
N LEU A 94 31.09 30.94 15.75
CA LEU A 94 29.70 31.06 16.20
C LEU A 94 28.73 30.80 15.03
N PHE A 95 29.08 31.26 13.82
CA PHE A 95 28.35 30.96 12.59
C PHE A 95 28.30 29.44 12.30
N ILE A 96 29.44 28.75 12.37
CA ILE A 96 29.52 27.30 12.17
C ILE A 96 28.70 26.55 13.22
N GLY A 97 28.79 26.96 14.49
CA GLY A 97 28.02 26.36 15.58
C GLY A 97 26.51 26.45 15.35
N ILE A 98 26.01 27.63 14.96
CA ILE A 98 24.58 27.84 14.68
C ILE A 98 24.11 27.02 13.48
N LEU A 99 24.91 26.92 12.42
CA LEU A 99 24.57 26.08 11.26
C LEU A 99 24.50 24.59 11.60
N LEU A 100 25.43 24.08 12.42
CA LEU A 100 25.40 22.68 12.84
C LEU A 100 24.15 22.37 13.67
N VAL A 101 23.79 23.26 14.60
CA VAL A 101 22.57 23.12 15.38
C VAL A 101 21.34 23.20 14.48
N ALA A 102 21.29 24.17 13.55
CA ALA A 102 20.19 24.29 12.60
C ALA A 102 20.02 23.02 11.75
N LEU A 103 21.12 22.48 11.23
CA LEU A 103 21.13 21.25 10.45
C LEU A 103 20.63 20.06 11.27
N PHE A 104 21.07 19.93 12.52
CA PHE A 104 20.60 18.89 13.42
C PHE A 104 19.08 18.93 13.63
N PHE A 105 18.52 20.11 13.89
CA PHE A 105 17.08 20.29 14.08
C PHE A 105 16.28 19.96 12.80
N ILE A 106 16.78 20.34 11.63
CA ILE A 106 16.15 20.03 10.35
C ILE A 106 16.17 18.51 10.10
N ILE A 107 17.33 17.87 10.25
CA ILE A 107 17.47 16.42 10.03
C ILE A 107 16.60 15.64 11.00
N ALA A 108 16.62 15.99 12.29
CA ALA A 108 15.80 15.33 13.31
C ALA A 108 14.31 15.47 13.01
N GLY A 109 13.85 16.69 12.70
CA GLY A 109 12.44 16.95 12.37
C GLY A 109 12.00 16.23 11.08
N VAL A 110 12.81 16.26 10.02
CA VAL A 110 12.51 15.56 8.77
C VAL A 110 12.44 14.06 8.99
N ASN A 111 13.43 13.46 9.67
CA ASN A 111 13.46 12.02 9.91
C ASN A 111 12.24 11.55 10.73
N PHE A 112 11.86 12.33 11.74
CA PHE A 112 10.71 12.01 12.57
C PHE A 112 9.37 12.12 11.79
N ALA A 113 9.21 13.19 11.01
CA ALA A 113 8.04 13.37 10.15
C ALA A 113 7.95 12.25 9.12
N PHE A 114 9.07 11.94 8.46
CA PHE A 114 9.16 10.90 7.46
C PHE A 114 8.82 9.53 8.04
N THR A 115 9.38 9.17 9.20
CA THR A 115 9.11 7.87 9.85
C THR A 115 7.62 7.72 10.20
N THR A 116 7.00 8.78 10.73
CA THR A 116 5.59 8.77 11.13
C THR A 116 4.66 8.64 9.92
N VAL A 117 4.92 9.40 8.85
CA VAL A 117 4.14 9.34 7.60
C VAL A 117 4.36 8.00 6.91
N PHE A 118 5.61 7.55 6.80
CA PHE A 118 5.96 6.31 6.10
C PHE A 118 5.32 5.09 6.76
N HIS A 119 5.28 5.03 8.09
CA HIS A 119 4.61 3.95 8.81
C HIS A 119 3.09 3.91 8.54
N LEU A 120 2.43 5.06 8.41
CA LEU A 120 1.03 5.10 7.97
C LEU A 120 0.90 4.64 6.53
N LEU A 121 1.79 5.12 5.66
CA LEU A 121 1.76 4.87 4.22
C LEU A 121 2.04 3.40 3.89
N THR A 122 2.88 2.70 4.66
CA THR A 122 3.10 1.27 4.51
C THR A 122 1.90 0.44 4.93
N LYS A 123 1.29 0.75 6.10
CA LYS A 123 0.06 0.08 6.56
C LYS A 123 -1.08 0.27 5.55
N LEU A 124 -1.26 1.50 5.06
CA LEU A 124 -2.31 1.84 4.10
C LEU A 124 -2.00 1.30 2.70
N GLY A 125 -0.73 1.32 2.29
CA GLY A 125 -0.25 0.81 1.01
C GLY A 125 -0.38 -0.70 0.87
N ILE A 126 -0.31 -1.46 1.97
CA ILE A 126 -0.64 -2.88 1.99
C ILE A 126 -2.15 -3.08 2.03
N ALA A 127 -2.86 -2.36 2.90
CA ALA A 127 -4.31 -2.52 3.07
C ALA A 127 -5.12 -2.17 1.82
N ALA A 128 -4.73 -1.17 1.05
CA ALA A 128 -5.50 -0.70 -0.10
C ALA A 128 -5.61 -1.74 -1.24
N PRO A 129 -4.53 -2.39 -1.71
CA PRO A 129 -4.61 -3.50 -2.65
C PRO A 129 -5.47 -4.66 -2.15
N PHE A 130 -5.34 -5.04 -0.87
CA PHE A 130 -6.16 -6.11 -0.30
C PHE A 130 -7.64 -5.74 -0.27
N ARG A 131 -7.97 -4.51 0.15
CA ARG A 131 -9.34 -4.01 0.15
C ARG A 131 -9.92 -3.90 -1.26
N PHE A 132 -9.13 -3.47 -2.23
CA PHE A 132 -9.55 -3.43 -3.63
C PHE A 132 -9.85 -4.85 -4.14
N LEU A 133 -8.95 -5.79 -3.87
CA LEU A 133 -9.11 -7.19 -4.27
C LEU A 133 -10.34 -7.83 -3.64
N THR A 134 -10.56 -7.67 -2.33
CA THR A 134 -11.74 -8.23 -1.66
C THR A 134 -13.03 -7.60 -2.16
N THR A 135 -13.04 -6.28 -2.37
CA THR A 135 -14.21 -5.56 -2.90
C THR A 135 -14.54 -6.05 -4.31
N PHE A 136 -13.54 -6.23 -5.17
CA PHE A 136 -13.72 -6.78 -6.52
C PHE A 136 -14.30 -8.19 -6.49
N LEU A 137 -13.76 -9.06 -5.63
CA LEU A 137 -14.20 -10.45 -5.50
C LEU A 137 -15.64 -10.54 -4.96
N VAL A 138 -15.97 -9.77 -3.91
CA VAL A 138 -17.30 -9.79 -3.28
C VAL A 138 -18.36 -9.14 -4.16
N GLY A 139 -18.01 -8.05 -4.84
CA GLY A 139 -18.89 -7.23 -5.68
C GLY A 139 -19.11 -7.76 -7.11
N SER A 140 -18.41 -8.82 -7.51
CA SER A 140 -18.57 -9.41 -8.85
C SER A 140 -19.99 -9.93 -9.07
N PRO A 141 -20.66 -9.55 -10.18
CA PRO A 141 -22.04 -9.98 -10.47
C PRO A 141 -22.16 -11.47 -10.77
N LYS A 142 -21.10 -12.11 -11.27
CA LYS A 142 -21.03 -13.56 -11.47
C LYS A 142 -20.58 -14.33 -10.22
N GLY A 143 -20.33 -13.61 -9.13
CA GLY A 143 -19.81 -14.16 -7.88
C GLY A 143 -18.28 -14.17 -7.79
N PRO A 144 -17.75 -14.45 -6.60
CA PRO A 144 -16.32 -14.39 -6.30
C PRO A 144 -15.50 -15.48 -7.01
N ILE A 145 -16.06 -16.66 -7.27
CA ILE A 145 -15.33 -17.75 -7.95
C ILE A 145 -14.96 -17.35 -9.38
N ALA A 146 -15.93 -16.81 -10.13
CA ALA A 146 -15.69 -16.27 -11.46
C ALA A 146 -14.71 -15.08 -11.44
N ALA A 147 -14.74 -14.26 -10.39
CA ALA A 147 -13.80 -13.15 -10.23
C ALA A 147 -12.36 -13.62 -9.96
N ILE A 148 -12.16 -14.70 -9.20
CA ILE A 148 -10.86 -15.35 -9.06
C ILE A 148 -10.37 -15.86 -10.42
N GLY A 149 -11.26 -16.50 -11.20
CA GLY A 149 -10.94 -16.92 -12.56
C GLY A 149 -10.51 -15.76 -13.46
N PHE A 150 -11.18 -14.61 -13.35
CA PHE A 150 -10.77 -13.39 -14.06
C PHE A 150 -9.39 -12.89 -13.63
N ILE A 151 -9.05 -12.95 -12.35
CA ILE A 151 -7.71 -12.58 -11.86
C ILE A 151 -6.65 -13.53 -12.44
N CYS A 152 -6.90 -14.84 -12.46
CA CYS A 152 -6.02 -15.82 -13.10
C CYS A 152 -5.78 -15.47 -14.58
N LEU A 153 -6.85 -15.07 -15.28
CA LEU A 153 -6.77 -14.64 -16.67
C LEU A 153 -5.91 -13.38 -16.84
N MET A 154 -6.12 -12.37 -16.00
CA MET A 154 -5.30 -11.14 -15.98
C MET A 154 -3.82 -11.44 -15.74
N ILE A 155 -3.51 -12.32 -14.78
CA ILE A 155 -2.13 -12.75 -14.52
C ILE A 155 -1.54 -13.42 -15.75
N SER A 156 -2.31 -14.26 -16.44
CA SER A 156 -1.84 -14.92 -17.67
C SER A 156 -1.49 -13.91 -18.78
N PHE A 157 -2.30 -12.87 -18.96
CA PHE A 157 -2.03 -11.81 -19.94
C PHE A 157 -0.83 -10.95 -19.53
N TYR A 158 -0.73 -10.61 -18.25
CA TYR A 158 0.42 -9.88 -17.72
C TYR A 158 1.73 -10.64 -17.94
N LEU A 159 1.77 -11.94 -17.61
CA LEU A 159 2.93 -12.80 -17.84
C LEU A 159 3.28 -12.88 -19.33
N ARG A 160 2.25 -13.04 -20.18
CA ARG A 160 2.44 -13.04 -21.64
C ARG A 160 3.05 -11.73 -22.14
N TYR A 161 2.57 -10.59 -21.64
CA TYR A 161 3.09 -9.28 -21.98
C TYR A 161 4.55 -9.11 -21.49
N SER A 162 4.80 -9.38 -20.21
CA SER A 162 6.12 -9.24 -19.58
C SER A 162 7.19 -10.11 -20.23
N TYR A 163 6.89 -11.38 -20.56
CA TYR A 163 7.86 -12.27 -21.21
C TYR A 163 8.09 -11.99 -22.69
N ASN A 164 7.19 -11.23 -23.34
CA ASN A 164 7.36 -10.78 -24.71
C ASN A 164 8.16 -9.48 -24.84
N GLY A 165 8.50 -8.83 -23.72
CA GLY A 165 9.51 -7.76 -23.69
C GLY A 165 9.12 -6.48 -24.44
N ILE A 166 7.85 -6.08 -24.42
CA ILE A 166 7.41 -4.75 -24.84
C ILE A 166 7.23 -3.86 -23.60
#